data_AF-E3ZP95-F1
#
_entry.id   AF-E3ZP95-F1
#
_cell.length_a   1.000
_cell.length_b   1.000
_cell.length_c   1.000
_cell.angle_alpha   90.00
_cell.angle_beta   90.00
_cell.angle_gamma   90.00
#
_symmetry.space_group_name_H-M   'P 1'
#
loop_
_entity.id
_entity.type
_entity.pdbx_description
1 polymer ?
#
loop_
_entity_poly.entity_id
_entity_poly.type
_entity_poly.pdbx_seq_one_letter_code
_entity_poly.pdbx_strand_id
1 'polypeptide(L)'
;MVVNKKVNITREFYKNTRAIANSLYKTGAFTINGTKGTLKQLEGRFSFINHINKVNNKKNKINDKELLLNFRYLNGQEKEYQKFLFYKYFFNNEKPCILTEGTTDILYLKSALKNLYEDYPKLIKKVNGEFIFKIFFLERSKKKNTQKVSKMEYFFGLKEDGADTMIQIYNYYVSNKQKKHCPNYSELFKKNECDF
;
A
#
# COMPACT_ATOMS: atom_id res chain seq x y z
N MET A 1 -15.54 -18.74 -32.23
CA MET A 1 -15.20 -17.64 -31.30
C MET A 1 -13.71 -17.67 -31.04
N VAL A 2 -12.96 -16.63 -31.41
CA VAL A 2 -11.52 -16.55 -31.11
C VAL A 2 -11.37 -16.09 -29.66
N VAL A 3 -11.19 -17.05 -28.76
CA VAL A 3 -10.96 -16.76 -27.33
C VAL A 3 -9.54 -16.23 -27.20
N ASN A 4 -9.40 -14.93 -26.93
CA ASN A 4 -8.09 -14.31 -26.78
C ASN A 4 -7.36 -14.98 -25.59
N LYS A 5 -6.32 -15.78 -25.87
CA LYS A 5 -5.67 -16.70 -24.90
C LYS A 5 -4.96 -15.95 -23.74
N LYS A 6 -4.77 -14.63 -23.90
CA LYS A 6 -4.12 -13.72 -22.96
C LYS A 6 -5.04 -12.52 -22.67
N VAL A 7 -5.50 -12.39 -21.43
CA VAL A 7 -6.16 -11.16 -20.99
C VAL A 7 -5.08 -10.09 -20.85
N ASN A 8 -5.17 -9.04 -21.66
CA ASN A 8 -4.21 -7.94 -21.66
C ASN A 8 -4.89 -6.67 -21.17
N ILE A 9 -4.15 -5.88 -20.39
CA ILE A 9 -4.59 -4.54 -20.01
C ILE A 9 -4.37 -3.64 -21.23
N THR A 10 -5.36 -2.84 -21.60
CA THR A 10 -5.15 -1.85 -22.66
C THR A 10 -4.08 -0.86 -22.21
N ARG A 11 -3.13 -0.56 -23.11
CA ARG A 11 -2.02 0.37 -22.81
C ARG A 11 -2.55 1.73 -22.34
N GLU A 12 -3.66 2.16 -22.92
CA GLU A 12 -4.38 3.37 -22.55
C GLU A 12 -4.88 3.34 -21.10
N PHE A 13 -5.53 2.27 -20.65
CA PHE A 13 -6.02 2.15 -19.27
C PHE A 13 -4.87 2.24 -18.26
N TYR A 14 -3.73 1.59 -18.53
CA TYR A 14 -2.56 1.69 -17.67
C TYR A 14 -1.96 3.11 -17.65
N LYS A 15 -1.75 3.72 -18.83
CA LYS A 15 -1.24 5.10 -18.94
C LYS A 15 -2.15 6.09 -18.22
N ASN A 16 -3.46 5.99 -18.40
CA ASN A 16 -4.44 6.82 -17.75
C ASN A 16 -4.42 6.62 -16.22
N THR A 17 -4.36 5.37 -15.74
CA THR A 17 -4.25 5.07 -14.30
C THR A 17 -2.97 5.66 -13.70
N ARG A 18 -1.84 5.57 -14.41
CA ARG A 18 -0.57 6.18 -13.99
C ARG A 18 -0.65 7.70 -13.95
N ALA A 19 -1.28 8.33 -14.94
CA ALA A 19 -1.48 9.78 -14.98
C ALA A 19 -2.37 10.27 -13.82
N ILE A 20 -3.46 9.56 -13.53
CA ILE A 20 -4.31 9.83 -12.38
C ILE A 20 -3.51 9.76 -11.07
N ALA A 21 -2.70 8.71 -10.89
CA ALA A 21 -1.85 8.57 -9.71
C ALA A 21 -0.83 9.70 -9.61
N ASN A 22 -0.24 10.12 -10.73
CA ASN A 22 0.69 11.24 -10.75
C ASN A 22 0.02 12.58 -10.37
N SER A 23 -1.22 12.82 -10.84
CA SER A 23 -2.02 13.97 -10.40
C SER A 23 -2.21 13.95 -8.89
N LEU A 24 -2.63 12.80 -8.33
CA LEU A 24 -2.79 12.63 -6.89
C LEU A 24 -1.52 13.01 -6.12
N TYR A 25 -0.35 12.54 -6.57
CA TYR A 25 0.91 12.80 -5.88
C TYR A 25 1.37 14.25 -5.92
N LYS A 26 0.95 15.02 -6.94
CA LYS A 26 1.36 16.41 -7.14
C LYS A 26 0.38 17.40 -6.51
N THR A 27 -0.91 17.14 -6.62
CA THR A 27 -1.95 18.11 -6.24
C THR A 27 -2.80 17.65 -5.05
N GLY A 28 -2.57 16.43 -4.55
CA GLY A 28 -3.42 15.82 -3.52
C GLY A 28 -4.80 15.37 -4.02
N ALA A 29 -5.12 15.60 -5.30
CA ALA A 29 -6.43 15.28 -5.88
C ALA A 29 -6.33 14.83 -7.35
N PHE A 30 -7.40 14.23 -7.85
CA PHE A 30 -7.52 13.83 -9.24
C PHE A 30 -8.99 13.69 -9.62
N THR A 31 -9.25 13.54 -10.92
CA THR A 31 -10.58 13.29 -11.45
C THR A 31 -10.65 11.97 -12.20
N ILE A 32 -11.82 11.35 -12.20
CA ILE A 32 -12.17 10.21 -13.06
C ILE A 32 -13.48 10.58 -13.74
N ASN A 33 -13.49 10.58 -15.07
CA ASN A 33 -14.65 10.93 -15.90
C ASN A 33 -15.26 12.30 -15.50
N GLY A 34 -14.41 13.31 -15.27
CA GLY A 34 -14.84 14.66 -14.91
C GLY A 34 -15.26 14.87 -13.44
N THR A 35 -15.31 13.81 -12.63
CA THR A 35 -15.70 13.90 -11.21
C THR A 35 -14.50 13.71 -10.28
N LYS A 36 -14.53 14.31 -9.09
CA LYS A 36 -13.47 14.14 -8.07
C LYS A 36 -13.33 12.66 -7.71
N GLY A 37 -12.13 12.12 -7.92
CA GLY A 37 -11.83 10.72 -7.67
C GLY A 37 -11.48 10.45 -6.20
N THR A 38 -11.62 9.19 -5.79
CA THR A 38 -11.31 8.71 -4.44
C THR A 38 -10.14 7.72 -4.46
N LEU A 39 -9.34 7.68 -3.39
CA LEU A 39 -8.24 6.71 -3.25
C LEU A 39 -8.71 5.26 -3.48
N LYS A 40 -9.94 4.92 -3.08
CA LYS A 40 -10.55 3.60 -3.28
C LYS A 40 -10.76 3.27 -4.77
N GLN A 41 -11.20 4.25 -5.58
CA GLN A 41 -11.36 4.06 -7.02
C GLN A 41 -10.00 3.84 -7.70
N LEU A 42 -8.98 4.65 -7.36
CA LEU A 42 -7.64 4.48 -7.91
C LEU A 42 -7.00 3.15 -7.49
N GLU A 43 -7.16 2.74 -6.23
CA GLU A 43 -6.73 1.42 -5.75
C GLU A 43 -7.44 0.28 -6.49
N GLY A 44 -8.72 0.44 -6.83
CA GLY A 44 -9.47 -0.50 -7.65
C GLY A 44 -8.83 -0.70 -9.04
N ARG A 45 -8.46 0.40 -9.71
CA ARG A 45 -7.79 0.37 -11.02
C ARG A 45 -6.44 -0.36 -10.95
N PHE A 46 -5.61 -0.02 -9.96
CA PHE A 46 -4.34 -0.72 -9.76
C PHE A 46 -4.52 -2.19 -9.37
N SER A 47 -5.53 -2.51 -8.57
CA SER A 47 -5.83 -3.89 -8.18
C SER A 47 -6.25 -4.74 -9.38
N PHE A 48 -7.03 -4.17 -10.30
CA PHE A 48 -7.39 -4.82 -11.56
C PHE A 48 -6.15 -5.11 -12.42
N ILE A 49 -5.28 -4.11 -12.60
CA ILE A 49 -4.00 -4.25 -13.34
C ILE A 49 -3.14 -5.37 -12.72
N ASN A 50 -2.97 -5.33 -11.41
CA ASN A 50 -2.19 -6.33 -10.68
C ASN A 50 -2.81 -7.74 -10.78
N HIS A 51 -4.14 -7.85 -10.80
CA HIS A 51 -4.81 -9.13 -10.98
C HIS A 51 -4.46 -9.76 -12.33
N ILE A 52 -4.52 -8.98 -13.42
CA ILE A 52 -4.14 -9.44 -14.76
C ILE A 52 -2.65 -9.83 -14.81
N ASN A 53 -1.77 -9.02 -14.21
CA ASN A 53 -0.34 -9.35 -14.12
C ASN A 53 -0.10 -10.67 -13.40
N LYS A 54 -0.78 -10.91 -12.28
CA LYS A 54 -0.68 -12.18 -11.53
C LYS A 54 -1.19 -13.37 -12.34
N VAL A 55 -2.28 -13.23 -13.09
CA VAL A 55 -2.79 -14.29 -13.97
C VAL A 55 -1.77 -14.62 -15.07
N ASN A 56 -1.18 -13.60 -15.70
CA ASN A 56 -0.17 -13.77 -16.75
C ASN A 56 1.13 -14.37 -16.20
N ASN A 57 1.58 -13.93 -15.03
CA ASN A 57 2.78 -14.46 -14.36
C ASN A 57 2.61 -15.93 -13.92
N LYS A 58 1.40 -16.34 -13.51
CA LYS A 58 1.09 -17.75 -13.18
C LYS A 58 1.17 -18.68 -14.40
N LYS A 59 0.75 -18.20 -15.58
CA LYS A 59 0.81 -18.97 -16.83
C LYS A 59 2.24 -19.18 -17.35
N ASN A 60 3.18 -18.35 -16.91
CA ASN A 60 4.58 -18.36 -17.38
C ASN A 60 5.55 -19.14 -16.47
N LYS A 61 5.09 -19.99 -15.54
CA LYS A 61 5.99 -20.60 -14.54
C LYS A 61 5.92 -22.12 -14.40
N ILE A 62 7.03 -22.75 -14.81
CA ILE A 62 7.48 -24.08 -14.40
C ILE A 62 8.70 -24.02 -13.45
N ASN A 63 9.63 -23.04 -13.49
CA ASN A 63 10.94 -23.30 -12.83
C ASN A 63 11.30 -22.60 -11.50
N ASP A 64 10.86 -21.38 -11.16
CA ASP A 64 11.37 -20.72 -9.93
C ASP A 64 10.28 -20.13 -9.03
N LYS A 65 9.99 -20.86 -7.94
CA LYS A 65 9.05 -20.48 -6.88
C LYS A 65 9.56 -19.28 -6.05
N GLU A 66 10.87 -19.12 -5.88
CA GLU A 66 11.47 -18.05 -5.05
C GLU A 66 11.51 -16.67 -5.72
N LEU A 67 11.69 -16.59 -7.04
CA LEU A 67 11.70 -15.32 -7.79
C LEU A 67 10.30 -14.64 -7.86
N LEU A 68 9.25 -15.36 -7.47
CA LEU A 68 7.85 -15.06 -7.76
C LEU A 68 7.15 -14.15 -6.75
N LEU A 69 7.75 -14.01 -5.56
CA LEU A 69 7.14 -13.39 -4.38
C LEU A 69 8.08 -12.38 -3.72
N ASN A 70 9.11 -11.94 -4.42
CA ASN A 70 10.06 -10.99 -3.89
C ASN A 70 9.69 -9.58 -4.36
N PHE A 71 9.38 -8.71 -3.40
CA PHE A 71 9.15 -7.27 -3.63
C PHE A 71 10.32 -6.57 -4.35
N ARG A 72 11.50 -7.22 -4.44
CA ARG A 72 12.66 -6.73 -5.19
C ARG A 72 12.54 -6.91 -6.71
N TYR A 73 11.64 -7.76 -7.20
CA TYR A 73 11.47 -8.10 -8.63
C TYR A 73 10.11 -7.68 -9.22
N LEU A 74 9.53 -6.60 -8.70
CA LEU A 74 8.29 -6.05 -9.25
C LEU A 74 8.50 -5.52 -10.67
N ASN A 75 7.54 -5.82 -11.56
CA ASN A 75 7.51 -5.23 -12.89
C ASN A 75 7.12 -3.73 -12.83
N GLY A 76 7.24 -3.01 -13.95
CA GLY A 76 6.96 -1.57 -13.99
C GLY A 76 5.56 -1.19 -13.50
N GLN A 77 4.53 -1.97 -13.83
CA GLN A 77 3.15 -1.70 -13.39
C GLN A 77 2.96 -2.01 -11.90
N GLU A 78 3.61 -3.06 -11.41
CA GLU A 78 3.63 -3.40 -9.98
C GLU A 78 4.39 -2.35 -9.15
N LYS A 79 5.46 -1.75 -9.68
CA LYS A 79 6.17 -0.64 -9.05
C LYS A 79 5.30 0.61 -8.94
N GLU A 80 4.51 0.93 -9.97
CA GLU A 80 3.55 2.05 -9.89
C GLU A 80 2.46 1.78 -8.84
N TYR A 81 2.01 0.52 -8.70
CA TYR A 81 1.08 0.17 -7.63
C TYR A 81 1.74 0.23 -6.24
N GLN A 82 2.98 -0.26 -6.10
CA GLN A 82 3.75 -0.13 -4.86
C GLN A 82 3.91 1.34 -4.44
N LYS A 83 4.23 2.22 -5.40
CA LYS A 83 4.30 3.67 -5.18
C LYS A 83 2.97 4.24 -4.69
N PHE A 84 1.85 3.87 -5.31
CA PHE A 84 0.52 4.27 -4.85
C PHE A 84 0.20 3.78 -3.43
N LEU A 85 0.52 2.52 -3.13
CA LEU A 85 0.30 1.96 -1.80
C LEU A 85 1.15 2.70 -0.76
N PHE A 86 2.39 3.06 -1.09
CA PHE A 86 3.22 3.85 -0.20
C PHE A 86 2.62 5.22 0.04
N TYR A 87 2.18 5.90 -1.02
CA TYR A 87 1.50 7.18 -0.89
C TYR A 87 0.28 7.08 0.04
N LYS A 88 -0.56 6.07 -0.16
CA LYS A 88 -1.81 5.87 0.59
C LYS A 88 -1.58 5.55 2.08
N TYR A 89 -0.62 4.68 2.40
CA TYR A 89 -0.46 4.10 3.74
C TYR A 89 0.65 4.73 4.58
N PHE A 90 1.58 5.44 3.94
CA PHE A 90 2.80 5.91 4.60
C PHE A 90 3.10 7.38 4.34
N PHE A 91 2.56 7.99 3.28
CA PHE A 91 2.78 9.42 3.00
C PHE A 91 1.57 10.30 3.34
N ASN A 92 0.44 10.08 2.68
CA ASN A 92 -0.78 10.87 2.80
C ASN A 92 -1.82 10.19 3.69
N ASN A 93 -1.42 9.90 4.93
CA ASN A 93 -2.28 9.25 5.91
C ASN A 93 -3.29 10.24 6.50
N GLU A 94 -4.60 9.93 6.42
CA GLU A 94 -5.65 10.74 7.06
C GLU A 94 -5.52 10.79 8.59
N LYS A 95 -4.93 9.75 9.18
CA LYS A 95 -4.70 9.58 10.61
C LYS A 95 -3.31 8.99 10.83
N PRO A 96 -2.62 9.28 11.95
CA PRO A 96 -1.34 8.64 12.24
C PRO A 96 -1.42 7.11 12.16
N CYS A 97 -0.48 6.52 11.41
CA CYS A 97 -0.34 5.07 11.24
C CYS A 97 0.59 4.52 12.32
N ILE A 98 0.13 3.52 13.07
CA ILE A 98 0.98 2.76 13.99
C ILE A 98 1.31 1.41 13.34
N LEU A 99 2.61 1.13 13.23
CA LEU A 99 3.14 -0.16 12.80
C LEU A 99 3.61 -0.93 14.04
N THR A 100 3.08 -2.14 14.23
CA THR A 100 3.41 -3.00 15.37
C THR A 100 4.07 -4.30 14.91
N GLU A 101 4.74 -4.99 15.84
CA GLU A 101 5.41 -6.25 15.54
C GLU A 101 4.38 -7.32 15.18
N GLY A 102 3.34 -7.45 16.00
CA GLY A 102 2.27 -8.42 15.82
C GLY A 102 0.88 -7.87 16.15
N THR A 103 -0.13 -8.73 16.01
CA THR A 103 -1.53 -8.39 16.32
C THR A 103 -1.79 -8.20 17.81
N THR A 104 -0.98 -8.82 18.66
CA THR A 104 -1.09 -8.71 20.12
C THR A 104 -0.82 -7.29 20.61
N ASP A 105 0.17 -6.60 20.03
CA ASP A 105 0.45 -5.19 20.32
C ASP A 105 -0.75 -4.29 20.03
N ILE A 106 -1.43 -4.53 18.91
CA ILE A 106 -2.64 -3.79 18.51
C ILE A 106 -3.73 -3.96 19.57
N LEU A 107 -3.89 -5.17 20.10
CA LEU A 107 -4.88 -5.46 21.14
C LEU A 107 -4.54 -4.69 22.43
N TYR A 108 -3.30 -4.77 22.90
CA TYR A 108 -2.88 -4.08 24.12
C TYR A 108 -2.96 -2.56 23.99
N LEU A 109 -2.49 -1.98 22.88
CA LEU A 109 -2.58 -0.55 22.63
C LEU A 109 -4.03 -0.07 22.56
N LYS A 110 -4.93 -0.83 21.93
CA LYS A 110 -6.37 -0.50 21.92
C LYS A 110 -6.96 -0.53 23.33
N SER A 111 -6.62 -1.53 24.15
CA SER A 111 -7.11 -1.63 25.53
C SER A 111 -6.60 -0.47 26.39
N ALA A 112 -5.31 -0.16 26.31
CA ALA A 112 -4.70 0.97 27.03
C ALA A 112 -5.35 2.31 26.64
N LEU A 113 -5.53 2.57 25.34
CA LEU A 113 -6.17 3.79 24.86
C LEU A 113 -7.64 3.90 25.29
N LYS A 114 -8.37 2.79 25.37
CA LYS A 114 -9.75 2.79 25.90
C LYS A 114 -9.79 3.13 27.38
N ASN A 115 -8.84 2.62 28.17
CA ASN A 115 -8.75 2.90 29.60
C ASN A 115 -8.34 4.37 29.87
N LEU A 116 -7.44 4.90 29.04
CA LEU A 116 -6.84 6.23 29.21
C LEU A 116 -7.45 7.28 28.26
N TYR A 117 -8.70 7.11 27.82
CA TYR A 117 -9.25 7.94 26.75
C TYR A 117 -9.42 9.41 27.12
N GLU A 118 -9.58 9.70 28.42
CA GLU A 118 -9.69 11.06 28.96
C GLU A 118 -8.33 11.78 28.95
N ASP A 119 -7.24 11.04 29.20
CA ASP A 119 -5.87 11.57 29.21
C ASP A 119 -5.31 11.78 27.79
N TYR A 120 -5.75 10.97 26.83
CA TYR A 120 -5.25 10.99 25.43
C TYR A 120 -6.32 11.33 24.38
N PRO A 121 -7.05 12.47 24.51
CA PRO A 121 -8.15 12.84 23.62
C PRO A 121 -7.70 13.09 22.17
N LYS A 122 -6.40 13.29 21.93
CA LYS A 122 -5.81 13.42 20.59
C LYS A 122 -5.70 12.08 19.86
N LEU A 123 -5.66 10.95 20.58
CA LEU A 123 -5.51 9.61 20.01
C LEU A 123 -6.82 8.82 19.96
N ILE A 124 -7.72 9.07 20.91
CA ILE A 124 -9.00 8.37 21.05
C ILE A 124 -10.04 9.30 21.66
N LYS A 125 -11.32 9.10 21.35
CA LYS A 125 -12.44 9.77 22.01
C LYS A 125 -13.59 8.80 22.24
N LYS A 126 -14.43 9.05 23.23
CA LYS A 126 -15.68 8.31 23.45
C LYS A 126 -16.87 9.20 23.08
N VAL A 127 -17.74 8.74 22.19
CA VAL A 127 -18.94 9.47 21.73
C VAL A 127 -20.11 8.50 21.79
N ASN A 128 -21.18 8.84 22.51
CA ASN A 128 -22.37 8.00 22.66
C ASN A 128 -22.06 6.55 23.11
N GLY A 129 -21.09 6.39 24.01
CA GLY A 129 -20.65 5.07 24.49
C GLY A 129 -19.63 4.35 23.60
N GLU A 130 -19.42 4.81 22.36
CA GLU A 130 -18.49 4.20 21.40
C GLU A 130 -17.12 4.86 21.38
N PHE A 131 -16.07 4.05 21.27
CA PHE A 131 -14.69 4.53 21.16
C PHE A 131 -14.31 4.76 19.70
N ILE A 132 -13.93 6.00 19.38
CA ILE A 132 -13.46 6.42 18.06
C ILE A 132 -11.96 6.69 18.13
N PHE A 133 -11.18 5.84 17.47
CA PHE A 133 -9.73 6.01 17.34
C PHE A 133 -9.39 7.08 16.29
N LYS A 134 -8.51 8.01 16.66
CA LYS A 134 -7.94 9.06 15.79
C LYS A 134 -6.60 8.64 15.17
N ILE A 135 -6.21 7.39 15.41
CA ILE A 135 -5.08 6.68 14.81
C ILE A 135 -5.59 5.46 14.04
N PHE A 136 -4.75 4.87 13.20
CA PHE A 136 -5.01 3.54 12.65
C PHE A 136 -3.80 2.62 12.83
N PHE A 137 -4.07 1.33 12.94
CA PHE A 137 -3.04 0.29 13.00
C PHE A 137 -2.90 -0.35 11.62
N LEU A 138 -1.66 -0.47 11.12
CA LEU A 138 -1.45 -1.15 9.84
C LEU A 138 -1.69 -2.65 10.01
N GLU A 139 -2.72 -3.17 9.34
CA GLU A 139 -2.97 -4.60 9.31
C GLU A 139 -1.94 -5.31 8.40
N ARG A 140 -1.06 -6.11 9.01
CA ARG A 140 -0.08 -6.95 8.32
C ARG A 140 -0.60 -8.35 8.00
N SER A 141 -1.66 -8.78 8.69
CA SER A 141 -2.17 -10.14 8.66
C SER A 141 -2.85 -10.52 7.34
N LYS A 142 -2.78 -11.80 7.01
CA LYS A 142 -3.53 -12.48 5.96
C LYS A 142 -5.00 -12.52 6.39
N LYS A 143 -5.89 -12.51 5.39
CA LYS A 143 -7.26 -12.97 5.64
C LYS A 143 -7.19 -14.43 6.11
N LYS A 144 -7.73 -14.71 7.30
CA LYS A 144 -7.86 -16.07 7.85
C LYS A 144 -8.39 -17.00 6.74
N ASN A 145 -7.78 -18.18 6.60
CA ASN A 145 -8.09 -19.22 5.60
C ASN A 145 -7.59 -18.98 4.16
N THR A 146 -6.57 -18.15 3.94
CA THR A 146 -5.93 -18.03 2.62
C THR A 146 -4.42 -18.23 2.71
N GLN A 147 -3.85 -19.17 1.95
CA GLN A 147 -2.39 -19.32 1.74
C GLN A 147 -1.77 -18.15 0.93
N LYS A 148 -2.52 -17.06 0.74
CA LYS A 148 -2.15 -15.94 -0.11
C LYS A 148 -1.33 -14.94 0.68
N VAL A 149 -0.11 -14.69 0.22
CA VAL A 149 0.78 -13.60 0.66
C VAL A 149 -0.01 -12.29 0.75
N SER A 150 0.15 -11.56 1.86
CA SER A 150 -0.58 -10.31 2.09
C SER A 150 -0.15 -9.24 1.07
N LYS A 151 -0.97 -8.20 0.88
CA LYS A 151 -0.60 -7.09 -0.01
C LYS A 151 0.69 -6.40 0.48
N MET A 152 0.82 -6.25 1.80
CA MET A 152 1.98 -5.62 2.43
C MET A 152 3.24 -6.47 2.28
N GLU A 153 3.11 -7.79 2.46
CA GLU A 153 4.23 -8.72 2.25
C GLU A 153 4.67 -8.73 0.79
N TYR A 154 3.72 -8.79 -0.15
CA TYR A 154 4.03 -8.85 -1.58
C TYR A 154 4.72 -7.58 -2.10
N PHE A 155 4.23 -6.40 -1.70
CA PHE A 155 4.75 -5.13 -2.21
C PHE A 155 5.88 -4.55 -1.39
N PHE A 156 5.99 -4.86 -0.09
CA PHE A 156 6.97 -4.22 0.79
C PHE A 156 7.84 -5.21 1.57
N GLY A 157 7.60 -6.52 1.44
CA GLY A 157 8.31 -7.53 2.24
C GLY A 157 7.92 -7.52 3.72
N LEU A 158 6.84 -6.83 4.09
CA LEU A 158 6.29 -6.82 5.44
C LEU A 158 5.57 -8.14 5.73
N LYS A 159 6.30 -9.12 6.28
CA LYS A 159 5.73 -10.39 6.74
C LYS A 159 4.76 -10.15 7.91
N GLU A 160 3.97 -11.16 8.27
CA GLU A 160 3.04 -11.06 9.41
C GLU A 160 3.80 -10.91 10.72
N ASP A 161 4.84 -11.72 10.93
CA ASP A 161 5.66 -11.75 12.13
C ASP A 161 7.09 -11.31 11.83
N GLY A 162 7.75 -10.71 12.82
CA GLY A 162 9.15 -10.28 12.76
C GLY A 162 9.34 -8.77 12.57
N ALA A 163 9.94 -8.14 13.58
CA ALA A 163 10.29 -6.72 13.61
C ALA A 163 11.28 -6.31 12.51
N ASP A 164 12.16 -7.23 12.09
CA ASP A 164 13.18 -6.99 11.05
C ASP A 164 12.59 -6.56 9.71
N THR A 165 11.33 -6.88 9.44
CA THR A 165 10.67 -6.48 8.19
C THR A 165 10.29 -4.99 8.15
N MET A 166 10.15 -4.33 9.32
CA MET A 166 9.83 -2.90 9.39
C MET A 166 10.93 -2.03 8.78
N ILE A 167 12.19 -2.50 8.83
CA ILE A 167 13.32 -1.80 8.19
C ILE A 167 13.07 -1.60 6.70
N GLN A 168 12.26 -2.46 6.07
CA GLN A 168 11.94 -2.33 4.64
C GLN A 168 11.15 -1.07 4.37
N ILE A 169 10.17 -0.74 5.21
CA ILE A 169 9.40 0.50 5.09
C ILE A 169 10.28 1.71 5.35
N TYR A 170 11.11 1.66 6.40
CA TYR A 170 12.06 2.73 6.68
C TYR A 170 12.98 3.04 5.49
N ASN A 171 13.43 2.02 4.76
CA ASN A 171 14.28 2.21 3.57
C ASN A 171 13.59 2.98 2.42
N TYR A 172 12.25 3.10 2.40
CA TYR A 172 11.55 3.95 1.41
C TYR A 172 11.44 5.42 1.83
N TYR A 173 11.78 5.76 3.09
CA TYR A 173 11.86 7.14 3.58
C TYR A 173 13.26 7.75 3.46
N VAL A 174 14.29 6.90 3.55
CA VAL A 174 15.69 7.35 3.61
C VAL A 174 16.43 6.92 2.35
N SER A 175 17.12 7.87 1.71
CA SER A 175 17.96 7.63 0.53
C SER A 175 19.18 6.81 0.91
N ASN A 176 19.04 5.48 0.96
CA ASN A 176 20.15 4.59 1.24
C ASN A 176 20.81 4.16 -0.08
N LYS A 177 21.90 4.86 -0.46
CA LYS A 177 22.62 4.68 -1.74
C LYS A 177 23.05 3.22 -2.00
N GLN A 178 23.12 2.38 -0.97
CA GLN A 178 23.51 0.97 -1.06
C GLN A 178 22.37 0.03 -1.50
N LYS A 179 21.09 0.45 -1.47
CA LYS A 179 19.94 -0.43 -1.78
C LYS A 179 19.23 0.01 -3.07
N LYS A 180 19.71 -0.49 -4.22
CA LYS A 180 19.18 -0.23 -5.58
C LYS A 180 17.68 -0.51 -5.78
N HIS A 181 17.02 -1.24 -4.87
CA HIS A 181 15.65 -1.75 -5.06
C HIS A 181 14.56 -0.96 -4.33
N CYS A 182 14.90 -0.03 -3.42
CA CYS A 182 13.91 0.79 -2.69
C CYS A 182 14.06 2.26 -3.10
N PRO A 183 13.20 2.80 -3.99
CA PRO A 183 13.18 4.23 -4.26
C PRO A 183 12.81 5.02 -2.99
N ASN A 184 13.39 6.21 -2.80
CA ASN A 184 12.95 7.12 -1.75
C ASN A 184 11.63 7.78 -2.18
N TYR A 185 10.51 7.16 -1.79
CA TYR A 185 9.18 7.68 -2.10
C TYR A 185 8.88 8.96 -1.32
N SER A 186 9.37 9.08 -0.08
CA SER A 186 9.17 10.29 0.74
C SER A 186 9.74 11.53 0.06
N GLU A 187 10.99 11.48 -0.40
CA GLU A 187 11.64 12.57 -1.12
C GLU A 187 10.94 12.85 -2.46
N LEU A 188 10.55 11.79 -3.17
CA LEU A 188 9.85 11.92 -4.44
C LEU A 188 8.51 12.65 -4.28
N PHE A 189 7.74 12.36 -3.24
CA PHE A 189 6.46 13.03 -3.01
C PHE A 189 6.65 14.46 -2.50
N LYS A 190 7.63 14.72 -1.63
CA LYS A 190 7.96 16.09 -1.19
C LYS A 190 8.38 17.01 -2.33
N LYS A 191 9.22 16.54 -3.26
CA LYS A 191 9.63 17.34 -4.44
C LYS A 191 8.44 17.74 -5.30
N ASN A 192 7.40 16.91 -5.34
CA ASN A 192 6.19 17.18 -6.12
C ASN A 192 5.23 18.18 -5.44
N GLU A 193 5.43 18.51 -4.15
CA GLU A 193 4.66 19.53 -3.43
C GLU A 193 5.25 20.95 -3.61
N CYS A 194 6.54 21.07 -3.95
CA CYS A 194 7.26 22.35 -4.05
C CYS A 194 7.18 23.04 -5.43
N ASP A 195 6.42 22.51 -6.39
CA ASP A 195 6.24 23.12 -7.73
C ASP A 195 5.07 24.14 -7.77
N PHE A 196 4.72 24.76 -6.65
CA PHE A 196 3.68 25.79 -6.53
C PHE A 196 4.16 27.03 -5.79
#